data_AF-X1H7M6-F1
#
_entry.id   AF-X1H7M6-F1
#
_cell.length_a   1.000
_cell.length_b   1.000
_cell.length_c   1.000
_cell.angle_alpha   90.00
_cell.angle_beta   90.00
_cell.angle_gamma   90.00
#
_symmetry.space_group_name_H-M   'P 1'
#
loop_
_entity.id
_entity.type
_entity.pdbx_description
1 polymer ?
#
loop_
_entity_poly.entity_id
_entity_poly.type
_entity_poly.pdbx_seq_one_letter_code
_entity_poly.pdbx_strand_id
1 'polypeptide(L)'
;GLNSPLVRELSRARERQRFLGLRILHTEDAGDRGEVMFYARIFEKGVDRSFVELSQFVREGAAWRYASGTLVAKGDLPADLETLTPEDLRRAA
;
A
#
# COMPACT_ATOMS: atom_id res chain seq x y z
N GLY A 1 -7.15 -5.67 -35.40
CA GLY A 1 -7.39 -6.71 -34.38
C GLY A 1 -6.35 -6.60 -33.29
N LEU A 2 -6.71 -6.84 -32.03
CA LEU A 2 -5.95 -6.59 -30.78
C LEU A 2 -4.61 -7.38 -30.62
N ASN A 3 -3.91 -7.68 -31.71
CA ASN A 3 -2.72 -8.55 -31.77
C ASN A 3 -1.41 -7.76 -32.02
N SER A 4 -1.33 -6.49 -31.59
CA SER A 4 -0.11 -5.70 -31.72
C SER A 4 0.97 -6.16 -30.73
N PRO A 5 2.26 -6.27 -31.13
CA PRO A 5 3.39 -6.52 -30.24
C PRO A 5 3.41 -5.60 -29.01
N LEU A 6 3.01 -4.32 -29.19
CA LEU A 6 2.90 -3.34 -28.13
C LEU A 6 1.85 -3.73 -27.07
N VAL A 7 0.69 -4.26 -27.49
CA VAL A 7 -0.36 -4.73 -26.57
C VAL A 7 0.13 -5.93 -25.76
N ARG A 8 0.91 -6.83 -26.37
CA ARG A 8 1.53 -7.97 -25.66
C ARG A 8 2.60 -7.53 -24.68
N GLU A 9 3.41 -6.55 -25.06
CA GLU A 9 4.46 -6.02 -24.19
C GLU A 9 3.88 -5.28 -22.99
N LEU A 10 2.84 -4.46 -23.20
CA LEU A 10 2.08 -3.83 -22.12
C LEU A 10 1.40 -4.88 -21.23
N SER A 11 0.86 -5.96 -21.81
CA SER A 11 0.23 -7.05 -21.05
C SER A 11 1.26 -7.79 -20.19
N ARG A 12 2.44 -8.08 -20.74
CA ARG A 12 3.56 -8.68 -19.98
C ARG A 12 4.11 -7.73 -18.92
N ALA A 13 4.20 -6.43 -19.21
CA ALA A 13 4.58 -5.43 -18.21
C ALA A 13 3.56 -5.35 -17.08
N ARG A 14 2.26 -5.35 -17.41
CA ARG A 14 1.16 -5.45 -16.46
C ARG A 14 1.23 -6.74 -15.65
N GLU A 15 1.57 -7.87 -16.25
CA GLU A 15 1.74 -9.15 -15.53
C GLU A 15 2.93 -9.13 -14.57
N ARG A 16 3.98 -8.36 -14.87
CA ARG A 16 5.17 -8.23 -14.01
C ARG A 16 4.92 -7.43 -12.75
N GLN A 17 3.99 -6.47 -12.75
CA GLN A 17 3.63 -5.69 -11.56
C GLN A 17 2.14 -5.38 -11.58
N ARG A 18 1.39 -6.11 -10.75
CA ARG A 18 -0.07 -6.03 -10.66
C ARG A 18 -0.45 -5.45 -9.31
N PHE A 19 -1.07 -4.28 -9.34
CA PHE A 19 -1.86 -3.80 -8.22
C PHE A 19 -3.22 -4.49 -8.24
N LEU A 20 -3.48 -5.29 -7.22
CA LEU A 20 -4.69 -6.12 -7.11
C LEU A 20 -5.78 -5.46 -6.26
N GLY A 21 -5.41 -4.46 -5.44
CA GLY A 21 -6.36 -3.69 -4.66
C GLY A 21 -5.74 -3.04 -3.43
N LEU A 22 -6.53 -2.19 -2.78
CA LEU A 22 -6.21 -1.50 -1.54
C LEU A 22 -7.35 -1.69 -0.56
N ARG A 23 -7.01 -1.86 0.71
CA ARG A 23 -7.98 -1.82 1.81
C ARG A 23 -7.47 -0.88 2.87
N ILE A 24 -8.29 0.08 3.27
CA ILE A 24 -7.98 0.95 4.41
C ILE A 24 -8.34 0.19 5.69
N LEU A 25 -7.39 0.13 6.63
CA LEU A 25 -7.53 -0.52 7.93
C LEU A 25 -7.81 0.51 9.03
N HIS A 26 -7.19 1.67 8.92
CA HIS A 26 -7.33 2.76 9.89
C HIS A 26 -7.11 4.12 9.21
N THR A 27 -7.79 5.14 9.71
CA THR A 27 -7.58 6.54 9.35
C THR A 27 -7.71 7.43 10.57
N GLU A 28 -6.80 8.37 10.72
CA GLU A 28 -6.87 9.44 11.71
C GLU A 28 -6.62 10.79 11.01
N ASP A 29 -7.40 11.81 11.37
CA ASP A 29 -7.19 13.20 10.94
C ASP A 29 -7.11 14.06 12.21
N ALA A 30 -5.97 14.70 12.39
CA ALA A 30 -5.65 15.62 13.48
C ALA A 30 -5.25 16.99 12.92
N GLY A 31 -6.12 17.58 12.09
CA GLY A 31 -5.99 18.96 11.61
C GLY A 31 -5.00 19.08 10.45
N ASP A 32 -3.75 19.39 10.77
CA ASP A 32 -2.65 19.47 9.79
C ASP A 32 -1.86 18.17 9.67
N ARG A 33 -2.22 17.15 10.45
CA ARG A 33 -1.63 15.81 10.40
C ARG A 33 -2.68 14.76 10.11
N GLY A 34 -2.33 13.80 9.28
CA GLY A 34 -3.18 12.65 8.96
C GLY A 34 -2.38 11.37 9.05
N GLU A 35 -3.05 10.28 9.39
CA GLU A 35 -2.49 8.95 9.39
C GLU A 35 -3.43 7.99 8.66
N VAL A 36 -2.86 7.10 7.84
CA VAL A 36 -3.62 6.08 7.12
C VAL A 36 -2.86 4.76 7.23
N MET A 37 -3.50 3.75 7.81
CA MET A 37 -3.03 2.37 7.74
C MET A 37 -3.79 1.65 6.64
N PHE A 38 -3.08 1.04 5.69
CA PHE A 38 -3.70 0.33 4.58
C PHE A 38 -2.98 -0.96 4.25
N TYR A 39 -3.72 -1.91 3.68
CA TYR A 39 -3.19 -3.12 3.07
C TYR A 39 -3.21 -2.98 1.54
N ALA A 40 -2.04 -2.94 0.92
CA ALA A 40 -1.89 -2.94 -0.52
C ALA A 40 -1.62 -4.36 -1.01
N ARG A 41 -2.44 -4.82 -1.96
CA ARG A 41 -2.28 -6.14 -2.59
C ARG A 41 -1.49 -5.99 -3.87
N ILE A 42 -0.25 -6.46 -3.86
CA ILE A 42 0.67 -6.34 -5.01
C ILE A 42 1.21 -7.71 -5.37
N PHE A 43 1.19 -8.02 -6.66
CA PHE A 43 1.81 -9.21 -7.20
C PHE A 43 2.86 -8.82 -8.23
N GLU A 44 4.12 -9.16 -7.96
CA GLU A 44 5.25 -8.79 -8.80
C GLU A 44 6.05 -10.03 -9.21
N LYS A 45 6.23 -10.24 -10.52
CA LYS A 45 7.04 -11.34 -11.08
C LYS A 45 6.70 -12.73 -10.51
N GLY A 46 5.43 -13.02 -10.25
CA GLY A 46 5.02 -14.31 -9.70
C GLY A 46 5.05 -14.40 -8.16
N VAL A 47 5.44 -13.32 -7.48
CA VAL A 47 5.59 -13.27 -6.02
C VAL A 47 4.59 -12.29 -5.44
N ASP A 48 3.95 -12.70 -4.35
CA ASP A 48 3.12 -11.82 -3.55
C ASP A 48 4.02 -10.83 -2.78
N ARG A 49 3.91 -9.55 -3.15
CA ARG A 49 4.63 -8.42 -2.56
C ARG A 49 3.68 -7.49 -1.81
N SER A 50 2.53 -8.01 -1.40
CA SER A 50 1.57 -7.25 -0.59
C SER A 50 2.19 -6.83 0.73
N PHE A 51 1.69 -5.74 1.30
CA PHE A 51 2.20 -5.17 2.54
C PHE A 51 1.11 -4.36 3.25
N VAL A 52 1.27 -4.18 4.55
CA VAL A 52 0.57 -3.13 5.30
C VAL A 52 1.54 -1.97 5.49
N GLU A 53 1.05 -0.75 5.29
CA GLU A 53 1.81 0.46 5.58
C GLU A 53 0.98 1.37 6.50
N LEU A 54 1.67 2.01 7.44
CA LEU A 54 1.17 3.13 8.23
C LEU A 54 1.82 4.40 7.70
N SER A 55 1.09 5.15 6.87
CA SER A 55 1.58 6.39 6.26
C SER A 55 1.14 7.61 7.07
N GLN A 56 2.06 8.55 7.24
CA GLN A 56 1.84 9.86 7.85
C GLN A 56 1.75 10.94 6.77
N PHE A 57 0.82 11.85 6.91
CA PHE A 57 0.56 12.96 6.01
C PHE A 57 0.58 14.28 6.77
N VAL A 58 1.05 15.34 6.11
CA VAL A 58 0.97 16.72 6.59
C VAL A 58 0.17 17.56 5.60
N ARG A 59 -0.67 18.46 6.11
CA ARG A 59 -1.45 19.39 5.31
C ARG A 59 -0.64 20.65 5.06
N GLU A 60 -0.29 20.90 3.81
CA GLU A 60 0.43 22.11 3.38
C GLU A 60 -0.50 22.96 2.52
N GLY A 61 -1.08 24.00 3.14
CA GLY A 61 -2.16 24.79 2.55
C GLY A 61 -3.43 23.95 2.40
N ALA A 62 -3.90 23.79 1.16
CA ALA A 62 -5.11 22.99 0.85
C ALA A 62 -4.81 21.53 0.47
N ALA A 63 -3.54 21.12 0.42
CA ALA A 63 -3.14 19.80 -0.07
C ALA A 63 -2.54 18.94 1.05
N TRP A 64 -2.86 17.64 1.02
CA TRP A 64 -2.15 16.65 1.81
C TRP A 64 -0.86 16.23 1.09
N ARG A 65 0.25 16.16 1.83
CA ARG A 65 1.52 15.62 1.35
C ARG A 65 1.94 14.43 2.21
N TYR A 66 2.43 13.39 1.56
CA TYR A 66 3.05 12.27 2.24
C TYR A 66 4.31 12.76 2.98
N ALA A 67 4.42 12.44 4.26
CA ALA A 67 5.55 12.82 5.10
C ALA A 67 6.49 11.64 5.33
N SER A 68 5.94 10.48 5.72
CA SER A 68 6.70 9.26 6.03
C SER A 68 5.75 8.06 6.08
N GLY A 69 6.31 6.86 6.23
CA GLY A 69 5.53 5.64 6.34
C GLY A 69 6.36 4.48 6.87
N THR A 70 5.72 3.59 7.62
CA THR A 70 6.31 2.32 8.07
C THR A 70 5.63 1.16 7.36
N LEU A 71 6.41 0.31 6.71
CA LEU A 71 5.91 -0.79 5.88
C LEU A 71 6.28 -2.14 6.48
N VAL A 72 5.29 -3.04 6.59
CA VAL A 72 5.48 -4.43 6.99
C VAL A 72 5.05 -5.35 5.85
N ALA A 73 5.98 -6.20 5.40
CA ALA A 73 5.73 -7.12 4.29
C ALA A 73 4.76 -8.22 4.72
N LYS A 74 3.95 -8.74 3.77
CA LYS A 74 2.94 -9.77 4.04
C LYS A 74 3.48 -11.00 4.78
N GLY A 75 4.74 -11.39 4.56
CA GLY A 75 5.37 -12.52 5.23
C GLY A 75 5.47 -12.38 6.75
N ASP A 76 5.47 -11.14 7.25
CA ASP A 76 5.66 -10.79 8.65
C ASP A 76 4.35 -10.33 9.32
N LEU A 77 3.24 -10.31 8.57
CA LEU A 77 1.93 -9.89 9.07
C LEU A 77 1.20 -11.02 9.80
N PRO A 78 0.34 -10.70 10.78
CA PRO A 78 -0.61 -11.67 11.32
C PRO A 78 -1.59 -12.17 10.25
N ALA A 79 -2.15 -13.35 10.48
CA ALA A 79 -3.13 -13.94 9.57
C ALA A 79 -4.41 -13.12 9.47
N ASP A 80 -4.85 -12.53 10.58
CA ASP A 80 -6.01 -11.63 10.64
C ASP A 80 -5.56 -10.18 10.73
N LEU A 81 -5.73 -9.44 9.62
CA LEU A 81 -5.34 -8.05 9.52
C LEU A 81 -6.25 -7.11 10.32
N GLU A 82 -7.44 -7.54 10.75
CA GLU A 82 -8.30 -6.72 11.64
C GLU A 82 -7.71 -6.56 13.04
N THR A 83 -6.78 -7.43 13.41
CA THR A 83 -6.11 -7.36 14.71
C THR A 83 -4.94 -6.37 14.74
N LEU A 84 -4.50 -5.88 13.58
CA LEU A 84 -3.42 -4.91 13.48
C LEU A 84 -3.88 -3.53 13.94
N THR A 85 -3.05 -2.89 14.75
CA THR A 85 -3.20 -1.50 15.17
C THR A 85 -2.08 -0.63 14.60
N PRO A 86 -2.28 0.69 14.49
CA PRO A 86 -1.19 1.61 14.15
C PRO A 86 0.04 1.47 15.05
N GLU A 87 -0.17 1.20 16.35
CA GLU A 87 0.92 1.02 17.32
C GLU A 87 1.79 -0.20 17.02
N ASP A 88 1.21 -1.29 16.52
CA ASP A 88 1.98 -2.47 16.10
C ASP A 88 2.96 -2.13 14.98
N LEU A 89 2.52 -1.30 14.02
CA LEU A 89 3.38 -0.85 12.92
C LEU A 89 4.45 0.13 13.39
N ARG A 90 4.14 1.05 14.30
CA ARG A 90 5.14 2.00 14.84
C ARG A 90 6.28 1.29 15.58
N ARG A 91 6.00 0.14 16.22
CA ARG A 91 7.02 -0.68 16.90
C ARG A 91 7.91 -1.48 15.95
N ALA A 92 7.52 -1.61 14.68
CA ALA A 92 8.27 -2.34 13.67
C ALA A 92 9.27 -1.44 12.90
N ALA A 93 9.24 -0.11 13.11
CA ALA A 93 10.16 0.88 12.54
C ALA A 93 11.48 0.95 13.33
#